data_AF-A0AAQ3MHU2-F1
#
_entry.id   AF-A0AAQ3MHU2-F1
#
_cell.length_a   1.000
_cell.length_b   1.000
_cell.length_c   1.000
_cell.angle_alpha   90.00
_cell.angle_beta   90.00
_cell.angle_gamma   90.00
#
_symmetry.space_group_name_H-M   'P 1'
#
loop_
_entity.id
_entity.type
_entity.pdbx_description
1 polymer ?
#
loop_
_entity_poly.entity_id
_entity_poly.type
_entity_poly.pdbx_seq_one_letter_code
_entity_poly.pdbx_strand_id
1 'polypeptide(L)'
;MLCLLAAAVQGEDPYLYYTWNVTYGTIAPLGVPQQGILINGQFSGPEINCTSNNNIVVNVFNNLDEPFLFTWHGIQHRKNSWQDGTPGTSCPIAPGTNYTYHFQVKDQIGTFFYYPSLGLHRAAGGFGGLRVFSRLLIPVPYADPEDEYWVLMGDWYTKSHTILRKFLDTGRSIGIPQGVHINGKTAKGDGSDEPLYTMIPGKTYKYRICNVGLKDALNPKKTPISLLKKK
;
A
#
# COMPACT_ATOMS: atom_id res chain seq x y z
N MET A 1 10.19 -50.95 22.93
CA MET A 1 10.56 -49.53 23.01
C MET A 1 9.68 -48.78 22.03
N LEU A 2 8.58 -48.19 22.52
CA LEU A 2 7.57 -47.52 21.68
C LEU A 2 7.95 -46.04 21.58
N CYS A 3 8.48 -45.60 20.45
CA CYS A 3 8.73 -44.19 20.19
C CYS A 3 7.39 -43.49 19.93
N LEU A 4 6.91 -42.76 20.93
CA LEU A 4 5.82 -41.80 20.77
C LEU A 4 6.34 -40.63 19.92
N LEU A 5 5.96 -40.59 18.65
CA LEU A 5 6.05 -39.41 17.81
C LEU A 5 5.00 -38.41 18.33
N ALA A 6 5.42 -37.44 19.13
CA ALA A 6 4.60 -36.30 19.47
C ALA A 6 4.44 -35.41 18.22
N ALA A 7 3.32 -35.56 17.52
CA ALA A 7 2.91 -34.61 16.49
C ALA A 7 2.47 -33.31 17.19
N ALA A 8 3.29 -32.26 17.08
CA ALA A 8 2.88 -30.93 17.50
C ALA A 8 1.79 -30.45 16.54
N VAL A 9 0.53 -30.44 16.99
CA VAL A 9 -0.57 -29.82 16.26
C VAL A 9 -0.45 -28.31 16.46
N GLN A 10 -0.02 -27.57 15.44
CA GLN A 10 -0.18 -26.12 15.40
C GLN A 10 -1.65 -25.82 15.10
N GLY A 11 -2.43 -25.54 16.14
CA GLY A 11 -3.85 -25.20 16.03
C GLY A 11 -4.13 -23.74 15.64
N GLU A 12 -3.09 -22.93 15.46
CA GLU A 12 -3.19 -21.50 15.18
C GLU A 12 -2.93 -21.19 13.70
N ASP A 13 -3.61 -20.17 13.18
CA ASP A 13 -3.39 -19.74 11.79
C ASP A 13 -1.98 -19.13 11.60
N PRO A 14 -1.39 -19.26 10.39
CA PRO A 14 -0.03 -18.77 10.12
C PRO A 14 0.15 -17.27 10.42
N TYR A 15 1.33 -16.94 10.96
CA TYR A 15 1.78 -15.58 11.21
C TYR A 15 2.72 -15.09 10.13
N LEU A 16 2.53 -13.83 9.71
CA LEU A 16 3.40 -13.12 8.79
C LEU A 16 3.98 -11.91 9.50
N TYR A 17 5.31 -11.87 9.58
CA TYR A 17 6.03 -10.82 10.28
C TYR A 17 6.70 -9.87 9.28
N TYR A 18 6.48 -8.58 9.49
CA TYR A 18 7.10 -7.52 8.71
C TYR A 18 7.77 -6.52 9.65
N THR A 19 8.94 -6.03 9.26
CA THR A 19 9.62 -4.93 9.95
C THR A 19 9.79 -3.77 8.98
N TRP A 20 9.23 -2.63 9.34
CA TRP A 20 9.16 -1.44 8.50
C TRP A 20 9.86 -0.27 9.17
N ASN A 21 10.90 0.24 8.52
CA ASN A 21 11.57 1.48 8.87
C ASN A 21 10.99 2.59 8.00
N VAL A 22 10.22 3.49 8.64
CA VAL A 22 9.59 4.64 7.98
C VAL A 22 10.55 5.83 8.06
N THR A 23 10.97 6.33 6.90
CA THR A 23 11.98 7.39 6.79
C THR A 23 11.57 8.41 5.73
N TYR A 24 12.07 9.64 5.84
CA TYR A 24 12.07 10.54 4.70
C TYR A 24 13.18 10.17 3.73
N GLY A 25 12.87 10.24 2.44
CA GLY A 25 13.87 10.14 1.39
C GLY A 25 13.45 10.93 0.15
N THR A 26 14.36 10.98 -0.83
CA THR A 26 14.10 11.69 -2.08
C THR A 26 13.39 10.77 -3.06
N ILE A 27 12.23 11.19 -3.56
CA ILE A 27 11.45 10.52 -4.60
C ILE A 27 11.13 11.50 -5.73
N ALA A 28 10.87 10.99 -6.93
CA ALA A 28 10.52 11.82 -8.07
C ALA A 28 9.35 11.26 -8.89
N PRO A 29 8.11 11.18 -8.33
CA PRO A 29 7.01 10.51 -9.03
C PRO A 29 6.57 11.21 -10.33
N LEU A 30 6.77 12.53 -10.40
CA LEU A 30 6.57 13.34 -11.60
C LEU A 30 7.90 13.82 -12.22
N GLY A 31 9.01 13.15 -11.93
CA GLY A 31 10.35 13.51 -12.44
C GLY A 31 11.05 14.67 -11.71
N VAL A 32 10.36 15.37 -10.80
CA VAL A 32 10.96 16.39 -9.93
C VAL A 32 11.32 15.76 -8.58
N PRO A 33 12.60 15.80 -8.14
CA PRO A 33 12.99 15.31 -6.83
C PRO A 33 12.32 16.09 -5.70
N GLN A 34 11.69 15.37 -4.77
CA GLN A 34 11.09 15.93 -3.57
C GLN A 34 11.22 14.97 -2.39
N GLN A 35 11.07 15.52 -1.18
CA GLN A 35 11.00 14.70 0.02
C GLN A 35 9.67 13.91 0.05
N GLY A 36 9.77 12.60 0.27
CA GLY A 36 8.64 11.70 0.43
C GLY A 36 8.87 10.70 1.55
N ILE A 37 7.83 9.97 1.91
CA ILE A 37 7.83 8.95 2.96
C ILE A 37 8.12 7.59 2.31
N LEU A 38 9.23 7.00 2.72
CA LEU A 38 9.71 5.70 2.28
C LEU A 38 9.49 4.66 3.38
N ILE A 39 9.21 3.43 2.97
CA ILE A 39 9.16 2.26 3.87
C ILE A 39 10.29 1.33 3.43
N ASN A 40 11.25 1.09 4.32
CA ASN A 40 12.47 0.32 4.01
C ASN A 40 13.22 0.87 2.77
N GLY A 41 13.22 2.19 2.58
CA GLY A 41 13.84 2.84 1.42
C GLY A 41 13.07 2.71 0.10
N GLN A 42 11.86 2.14 0.11
CA GLN A 42 11.06 1.88 -1.08
C GLN A 42 9.88 2.86 -1.23
N PHE A 43 9.61 3.22 -2.49
CA PHE A 43 8.41 3.91 -2.93
C PHE A 43 7.95 3.35 -4.28
N SER A 44 6.74 2.81 -4.43
CA SER A 44 5.73 2.56 -3.39
C SER A 44 6.23 1.61 -2.29
N GLY A 45 5.54 1.57 -1.14
CA GLY A 45 5.93 0.72 -0.01
C GLY A 45 5.86 -0.79 -0.33
N PRO A 46 6.51 -1.63 0.50
CA PRO A 46 6.54 -3.08 0.31
C PRO A 46 5.14 -3.67 0.34
N GLU A 47 4.88 -4.67 -0.51
CA GLU A 47 3.58 -5.34 -0.47
C GLU A 47 3.44 -6.23 0.76
N ILE A 48 2.23 -6.28 1.30
CA ILE A 48 1.82 -7.36 2.22
C ILE A 48 1.11 -8.40 1.39
N ASN A 49 1.68 -9.60 1.38
CA ASN A 49 1.10 -10.76 0.74
C ASN A 49 0.66 -11.75 1.81
N CYS A 50 -0.64 -12.01 1.90
CA CYS A 50 -1.18 -12.97 2.85
C CYS A 50 -2.32 -13.81 2.26
N THR A 51 -2.67 -14.88 2.96
CA THR A 51 -3.85 -15.70 2.67
C THR A 51 -4.92 -15.41 3.71
N SER A 52 -6.19 -15.59 3.33
CA SER A 52 -7.33 -15.49 4.23
C SER A 52 -7.06 -16.24 5.55
N ASN A 53 -7.44 -15.58 6.66
CA ASN A 53 -7.24 -15.93 8.06
C ASN A 53 -5.79 -15.86 8.58
N ASN A 54 -4.80 -15.44 7.79
CA ASN A 54 -3.46 -15.23 8.36
C ASN A 54 -3.44 -14.10 9.38
N ASN A 55 -2.57 -14.25 10.38
CA ASN A 55 -2.23 -13.21 11.34
C ASN A 55 -1.09 -12.37 10.76
N ILE A 56 -1.28 -11.06 10.68
CA ILE A 56 -0.30 -10.11 10.17
C ILE A 56 0.24 -9.33 11.36
N VAL A 57 1.56 -9.33 11.48
CA VAL A 57 2.31 -8.60 12.51
C VAL A 57 3.28 -7.67 11.82
N VAL A 58 3.06 -6.36 11.93
CA VAL A 58 3.90 -5.33 11.28
C VAL A 58 4.50 -4.45 12.35
N ASN A 59 5.80 -4.58 12.59
CA ASN A 59 6.55 -3.72 13.49
C ASN A 59 7.03 -2.48 12.73
N VAL A 60 6.50 -1.32 13.09
CA VAL A 60 6.75 -0.04 12.41
C VAL A 60 7.63 0.83 13.29
N PHE A 61 8.84 1.12 12.81
CA PHE A 61 9.75 2.10 13.40
C PHE A 61 9.51 3.45 12.73
N ASN A 62 9.10 4.44 13.53
CA ASN A 62 8.91 5.80 13.06
C ASN A 62 10.22 6.58 13.18
N ASN A 63 10.95 6.73 12.06
CA ASN A 63 12.16 7.55 12.00
C ASN A 63 11.89 8.93 11.35
N LEU A 64 10.62 9.37 11.32
CA LEU A 64 10.24 10.71 10.93
C LEU A 64 10.36 11.66 12.12
N ASP A 65 10.32 12.97 11.85
CA ASP A 65 10.25 14.04 12.85
C ASP A 65 8.80 14.38 13.28
N GLU A 66 7.80 13.67 12.75
CA GLU A 66 6.38 13.83 13.05
C GLU A 66 5.76 12.53 13.59
N PRO A 67 4.70 12.61 14.41
CA PRO A 67 3.92 11.43 14.80
C PRO A 67 3.32 10.75 13.58
N PHE A 68 3.32 9.42 13.56
CA PHE A 68 2.97 8.65 12.37
C PHE A 68 2.01 7.50 12.69
N LEU A 69 1.15 7.14 11.73
CA LEU A 69 0.17 6.05 11.89
C LEU A 69 -0.19 5.49 10.51
N PHE A 70 -0.22 4.16 10.37
CA PHE A 70 -0.76 3.50 9.20
C PHE A 70 -2.20 3.05 9.44
N THR A 71 -3.03 3.15 8.40
CA THR A 71 -4.33 2.46 8.34
C THR A 71 -4.33 1.38 7.27
N TRP A 72 -5.11 0.32 7.51
CA TRP A 72 -5.21 -0.87 6.67
C TRP A 72 -6.51 -0.84 5.88
N HIS A 73 -6.54 -0.03 4.83
CA HIS A 73 -7.79 0.33 4.16
C HIS A 73 -8.56 -0.88 3.63
N GLY A 74 -9.77 -1.06 4.18
CA GLY A 74 -10.69 -2.12 3.83
C GLY A 74 -10.51 -3.41 4.63
N ILE A 75 -9.47 -3.54 5.45
CA ILE A 75 -9.37 -4.65 6.41
C ILE A 75 -10.38 -4.45 7.53
N GLN A 76 -11.15 -5.50 7.81
CA GLN A 76 -12.14 -5.52 8.86
C GLN A 76 -11.43 -5.90 10.16
N HIS A 77 -11.08 -4.90 10.95
CA HIS A 77 -10.47 -5.06 12.29
C HIS A 77 -11.46 -5.62 13.33
N ARG A 78 -12.01 -6.82 13.07
CA ARG A 78 -13.05 -7.45 13.89
C ARG A 78 -12.55 -7.68 15.31
N LYS A 79 -13.19 -7.01 16.27
CA LYS A 79 -12.83 -7.03 17.71
C LYS A 79 -11.41 -6.53 17.99
N ASN A 80 -10.82 -5.74 17.10
CA ASN A 80 -9.42 -5.32 17.17
C ASN A 80 -9.23 -3.87 16.67
N SER A 81 -10.14 -2.98 17.04
CA SER A 81 -10.24 -1.61 16.52
C SER A 81 -9.01 -0.75 16.82
N TRP A 82 -8.26 -1.04 17.89
CA TRP A 82 -7.02 -0.34 18.23
C TRP A 82 -5.86 -0.62 17.26
N GLN A 83 -6.05 -1.55 16.31
CA GLN A 83 -5.09 -1.90 15.26
C GLN A 83 -5.41 -1.26 13.91
N ASP A 84 -6.55 -0.57 13.81
CA ASP A 84 -6.99 0.11 12.59
C ASP A 84 -6.08 1.27 12.20
N GLY A 85 -5.41 1.86 13.21
CA GLY A 85 -4.47 2.95 12.98
C GLY A 85 -5.14 4.16 12.34
N THR A 86 -6.29 4.53 12.90
CA THR A 86 -6.98 5.79 12.62
C THR A 86 -6.83 6.71 13.85
N PRO A 87 -6.57 8.02 13.68
CA PRO A 87 -6.57 8.94 14.81
C PRO A 87 -7.88 8.83 15.60
N GLY A 88 -7.76 8.57 16.91
CA GLY A 88 -8.88 8.35 17.83
C GLY A 88 -9.07 6.90 18.26
N THR A 89 -8.73 5.91 17.42
CA THR A 89 -8.72 4.49 17.81
C THR A 89 -7.34 4.02 18.28
N SER A 90 -6.28 4.60 17.71
CA SER A 90 -4.89 4.32 18.04
C SER A 90 -4.15 5.63 18.35
N CYS A 91 -3.21 5.59 19.30
CA CYS A 91 -2.29 6.69 19.52
C CYS A 91 -1.25 6.73 18.40
N PRO A 92 -0.91 7.92 17.85
CA PRO A 92 0.19 8.08 16.91
C PRO A 92 1.52 7.53 17.46
N ILE A 93 2.30 6.89 16.60
CA ILE A 93 3.66 6.43 16.91
C ILE A 93 4.53 7.69 17.01
N ALA A 94 5.08 7.95 18.19
CA ALA A 94 5.95 9.10 18.40
C ALA A 94 7.23 9.01 17.54
N PRO A 95 7.84 10.16 17.17
CA PRO A 95 9.16 10.18 16.54
C PRO A 95 10.19 9.36 17.32
N GLY A 96 10.93 8.50 16.62
CA GLY A 96 11.98 7.64 17.19
C GLY A 96 11.48 6.43 17.96
N THR A 97 10.16 6.19 18.04
CA THR A 97 9.59 5.00 18.68
C THR A 97 9.05 4.01 17.67
N ASN A 98 8.59 2.86 18.15
CA ASN A 98 7.96 1.85 17.32
C ASN A 98 6.58 1.46 17.85
N TYR A 99 5.81 0.84 16.97
CA TYR A 99 4.55 0.19 17.32
C TYR A 99 4.37 -1.06 16.46
N THR A 100 3.91 -2.13 17.10
CA THR A 100 3.61 -3.38 16.41
C THR A 100 2.12 -3.50 16.16
N TYR A 101 1.74 -3.42 14.88
CA TYR A 101 0.40 -3.75 14.46
C TYR A 101 0.20 -5.25 14.46
N HIS A 102 -0.90 -5.75 15.01
CA HIS A 102 -1.24 -7.17 15.02
C HIS A 102 -2.72 -7.37 14.73
N PHE A 103 -3.05 -7.88 13.55
CA PHE A 103 -4.43 -8.12 13.14
C PHE A 103 -4.56 -9.36 12.24
N GLN A 104 -5.78 -9.88 12.13
CA GLN A 104 -6.08 -11.05 11.31
C GLN A 104 -7.06 -10.66 10.21
N VAL A 105 -6.78 -11.08 8.97
CA VAL A 105 -7.62 -10.74 7.80
C VAL A 105 -8.89 -11.58 7.68
N LYS A 106 -9.03 -12.61 8.53
CA LYS A 106 -10.20 -13.50 8.60
C LYS A 106 -10.66 -13.97 7.20
N ASP A 107 -11.94 -13.90 6.90
CA ASP A 107 -12.60 -14.32 5.65
C ASP A 107 -12.41 -13.37 4.47
N GLN A 108 -11.66 -12.27 4.62
CA GLN A 108 -11.46 -11.33 3.51
C GLN A 108 -10.56 -11.92 2.43
N ILE A 109 -10.93 -11.71 1.17
CA ILE A 109 -10.17 -12.10 -0.02
C ILE A 109 -10.26 -10.93 -0.99
N GLY A 110 -9.13 -10.51 -1.56
CA GLY A 110 -9.13 -9.45 -2.55
C GLY A 110 -7.91 -8.55 -2.52
N THR A 111 -8.15 -7.30 -2.94
CA THR A 111 -7.14 -6.26 -3.06
C THR A 111 -7.45 -5.16 -2.06
N PHE A 112 -6.51 -4.92 -1.17
CA PHE A 112 -6.50 -3.84 -0.19
C PHE A 112 -5.20 -3.06 -0.33
N PHE A 113 -5.07 -1.99 0.44
CA PHE A 113 -3.85 -1.20 0.48
C PHE A 113 -3.75 -0.55 1.86
N TYR A 114 -2.55 -0.13 2.21
CA TYR A 114 -2.31 0.63 3.43
C TYR A 114 -1.77 2.01 3.07
N TYR A 115 -2.00 2.98 3.95
CA TYR A 115 -1.48 4.34 3.78
C TYR A 115 -1.39 5.06 5.13
N PRO A 116 -0.63 6.17 5.21
CA PRO A 116 -0.53 6.96 6.43
C PRO A 116 -1.83 7.74 6.69
N SER A 117 -2.44 7.58 7.87
CA SER A 117 -3.75 8.18 8.18
C SER A 117 -3.67 9.56 8.82
N LEU A 118 -2.48 10.03 9.21
CA LEU A 118 -2.30 11.31 9.89
C LEU A 118 -2.05 12.48 8.93
N GLY A 119 -2.79 13.57 9.15
CA GLY A 119 -2.65 14.83 8.41
C GLY A 119 -2.69 14.62 6.90
N LEU A 120 -1.61 15.01 6.22
CA LEU A 120 -1.42 14.82 4.78
C LEU A 120 -0.22 13.93 4.46
N HIS A 121 0.18 13.03 5.36
CA HIS A 121 1.31 12.12 5.11
C HIS A 121 1.10 11.26 3.86
N ARG A 122 -0.13 10.85 3.57
CA ARG A 122 -0.50 10.17 2.32
C ARG A 122 -0.12 10.97 1.05
N ALA A 123 -0.10 12.30 1.10
CA ALA A 123 0.37 13.16 -0.01
C ALA A 123 1.85 12.96 -0.33
N ALA A 124 2.64 12.59 0.68
CA ALA A 124 4.08 12.39 0.58
C ALA A 124 4.45 10.92 0.30
N GLY A 125 3.46 10.02 0.17
CA GLY A 125 3.70 8.60 -0.07
C GLY A 125 3.37 7.72 1.13
N GLY A 126 4.27 6.77 1.43
CA GLY A 126 4.06 5.79 2.51
C GLY A 126 2.89 4.82 2.27
N PHE A 127 2.41 4.66 1.04
CA PHE A 127 1.35 3.70 0.73
C PHE A 127 1.92 2.47 0.03
N GLY A 128 1.21 1.35 0.16
CA GLY A 128 1.56 0.10 -0.52
C GLY A 128 0.39 -0.87 -0.58
N GLY A 129 0.55 -1.93 -1.38
CA GLY A 129 -0.47 -2.94 -1.60
C GLY A 129 -0.59 -3.93 -0.45
N LEU A 130 -1.82 -4.36 -0.15
CA LEU A 130 -2.12 -5.48 0.75
C LEU A 130 -3.02 -6.44 -0.03
N ARG A 131 -2.47 -7.58 -0.46
CA ARG A 131 -3.25 -8.62 -1.15
C ARG A 131 -3.57 -9.75 -0.21
N VAL A 132 -4.84 -10.18 -0.24
CA VAL A 132 -5.33 -11.35 0.50
C VAL A 132 -5.78 -12.41 -0.50
N PHE A 133 -5.08 -13.54 -0.52
CA PHE A 133 -5.41 -14.70 -1.34
C PHE A 133 -6.48 -15.57 -0.70
N SER A 134 -7.23 -16.31 -1.53
CA SER A 134 -8.10 -17.38 -1.04
C SER A 134 -7.25 -18.55 -0.54
N ARG A 135 -7.81 -19.34 0.38
CA ARG A 135 -7.20 -20.60 0.82
C ARG A 135 -7.29 -21.64 -0.30
N LEU A 136 -6.42 -22.65 -0.27
CA LEU A 136 -6.27 -23.68 -1.31
C LEU A 136 -7.58 -24.40 -1.69
N LEU A 137 -8.56 -24.45 -0.79
CA LEU A 137 -9.86 -25.12 -0.98
C LEU A 137 -11.03 -24.16 -1.22
N ILE A 138 -10.76 -22.85 -1.34
CA ILE A 138 -11.78 -21.83 -1.62
C ILE A 138 -11.54 -21.33 -3.04
N PRO A 139 -12.31 -21.82 -4.04
CA PRO A 139 -12.14 -21.42 -5.42
C PRO A 139 -12.56 -19.95 -5.61
N VAL A 140 -11.83 -19.26 -6.49
CA VAL A 140 -12.20 -17.93 -6.97
C VAL A 140 -12.99 -18.05 -8.28
N PRO A 141 -13.93 -17.14 -8.59
CA PRO A 141 -14.81 -17.26 -9.75
C PRO A 141 -14.14 -16.82 -11.06
N TYR A 142 -12.89 -17.22 -11.28
CA TYR A 142 -12.11 -16.96 -12.49
C TYR A 142 -10.96 -17.97 -12.59
N ALA A 143 -10.47 -18.20 -13.80
CA ALA A 143 -9.30 -19.03 -14.04
C ALA A 143 -8.02 -18.37 -13.49
N ASP A 144 -7.03 -19.19 -13.13
CA ASP A 144 -5.75 -18.69 -12.64
C ASP A 144 -5.08 -17.81 -13.70
N PRO A 145 -4.72 -16.55 -13.35
CA PRO A 145 -4.00 -15.67 -14.27
C PRO A 145 -2.55 -16.15 -14.41
N GLU A 146 -1.91 -15.78 -15.52
CA GLU A 146 -0.47 -15.97 -15.73
C GLU A 146 0.35 -15.17 -14.72
N ASP A 147 -0.06 -13.93 -14.45
CA ASP A 147 0.56 -13.08 -13.43
C ASP A 147 -0.43 -12.04 -12.87
N GLU A 148 -0.09 -11.51 -11.69
CA GLU A 148 -0.84 -10.45 -11.01
C GLU A 148 0.01 -9.19 -10.84
N TYR A 149 -0.52 -8.04 -11.28
CA TYR A 149 0.20 -6.77 -11.26
C TYR A 149 -0.49 -5.71 -10.40
N TRP A 150 0.30 -4.97 -9.62
CA TRP A 150 -0.16 -3.83 -8.85
C TRP A 150 -0.33 -2.58 -9.71
N VAL A 151 -1.41 -1.85 -9.52
CA VAL A 151 -1.64 -0.57 -10.18
C VAL A 151 -2.08 0.42 -9.11
N LEU A 152 -1.11 0.96 -8.37
CA LEU A 152 -1.31 1.98 -7.35
C LEU A 152 -1.32 3.35 -8.03
N MET A 153 -2.52 3.85 -8.32
CA MET A 153 -2.74 5.11 -9.02
C MET A 153 -2.92 6.24 -8.00
N GLY A 154 -2.16 7.32 -8.14
CA GLY A 154 -2.26 8.47 -7.23
C GLY A 154 -2.09 9.78 -7.98
N ASP A 155 -2.86 10.79 -7.58
CA ASP A 155 -2.56 12.18 -7.89
C ASP A 155 -1.39 12.65 -7.03
N TRP A 156 -0.58 13.56 -7.58
CA TRP A 156 0.66 13.99 -6.96
C TRP A 156 0.76 15.50 -6.88
N TYR A 157 1.17 15.97 -5.70
CA TYR A 157 1.46 17.37 -5.45
C TYR A 157 2.98 17.57 -5.39
N THR A 158 3.48 18.59 -6.07
CA THR A 158 4.90 18.99 -6.02
C THR A 158 5.26 19.76 -4.75
N LYS A 159 4.25 20.19 -3.98
CA LYS A 159 4.43 20.81 -2.67
C LYS A 159 4.52 19.73 -1.59
N SER A 160 5.35 19.95 -0.58
CA SER A 160 5.46 19.03 0.57
C SER A 160 4.13 18.92 1.33
N HIS A 161 3.93 17.77 1.99
CA HIS A 161 2.73 17.54 2.81
C HIS A 161 2.60 18.59 3.92
N THR A 162 3.70 19.12 4.45
CA THR A 162 3.70 20.19 5.47
C THR A 162 3.17 21.51 4.92
N ILE A 163 3.50 21.87 3.67
CA ILE A 163 2.97 23.07 3.01
C ILE A 163 1.49 22.90 2.70
N LEU A 164 1.10 21.73 2.18
CA LEU A 164 -0.30 21.42 1.91
C LEU A 164 -1.14 21.46 3.20
N ARG A 165 -0.60 20.96 4.31
CA ARG A 165 -1.25 20.99 5.63
C ARG A 165 -1.48 22.44 6.08
N LYS A 166 -0.44 23.29 6.00
CA LYS A 166 -0.55 24.72 6.29
C LYS A 166 -1.60 25.45 5.45
N PHE A 167 -1.80 25.06 4.19
CA PHE A 167 -2.89 25.63 3.40
C PHE A 167 -4.24 25.31 4.02
N LEU A 168 -4.51 24.05 4.36
CA LEU A 168 -5.76 23.67 5.01
C LEU A 168 -5.94 24.35 6.37
N ASP A 169 -4.88 24.41 7.19
CA ASP A 169 -4.91 25.04 8.52
C ASP A 169 -5.21 26.56 8.45
N THR A 170 -4.85 27.21 7.34
CA THR A 170 -5.15 28.63 7.08
C THR A 170 -6.45 28.85 6.29
N GLY A 171 -7.24 27.79 6.07
CA GLY A 171 -8.51 27.83 5.34
C GLY A 171 -8.36 27.90 3.82
N ARG A 172 -7.15 27.70 3.27
CA ARG A 172 -6.88 27.65 1.83
C ARG A 172 -7.02 26.21 1.31
N SER A 173 -7.55 26.07 0.09
CA SER A 173 -7.58 24.78 -0.60
C SER A 173 -6.16 24.33 -1.00
N ILE A 174 -5.91 23.02 -0.99
CA ILE A 174 -4.68 22.40 -1.52
C ILE A 174 -4.53 22.52 -3.05
N GLY A 175 -5.57 23.00 -3.74
CA GLY A 175 -5.53 23.25 -5.18
C GLY A 175 -5.69 21.98 -6.01
N ILE A 176 -5.28 22.03 -7.27
CA ILE A 176 -5.32 20.89 -8.21
C ILE A 176 -3.95 20.18 -8.15
N PRO A 177 -3.91 18.84 -8.16
CA PRO A 177 -2.66 18.09 -8.29
C PRO A 177 -1.90 18.47 -9.56
N GLN A 178 -0.57 18.30 -9.56
CA GLN A 178 0.25 18.62 -10.73
C GLN A 178 0.27 17.49 -11.77
N GLY A 179 -0.06 16.27 -11.36
CA GLY A 179 -0.08 15.12 -12.25
C GLY A 179 -0.51 13.85 -11.55
N VAL A 180 -0.48 12.76 -12.30
CA VAL A 180 -0.85 11.42 -11.84
C VAL A 180 0.35 10.50 -12.03
N HIS A 181 0.54 9.58 -11.09
CA HIS A 181 1.51 8.50 -11.20
C HIS A 181 0.84 7.13 -11.07
N ILE A 182 1.49 6.09 -11.58
CA ILE A 182 1.18 4.69 -11.28
C ILE A 182 2.44 4.04 -10.75
N ASN A 183 2.35 3.44 -9.55
CA ASN A 183 3.49 2.83 -8.84
C ASN A 183 4.72 3.76 -8.75
N GLY A 184 4.47 5.05 -8.54
CA GLY A 184 5.52 6.07 -8.46
C GLY A 184 6.19 6.46 -9.78
N LYS A 185 5.66 6.01 -10.93
CA LYS A 185 6.12 6.41 -12.26
C LYS A 185 5.06 7.26 -12.97
N THR A 186 5.52 8.23 -13.76
CA THR A 186 4.68 8.97 -14.70
C THR A 186 5.09 8.65 -16.13
N ALA A 187 4.19 8.87 -17.09
CA ALA A 187 4.43 8.63 -18.51
C ALA A 187 4.11 9.92 -19.29
N LYS A 188 4.92 10.22 -20.29
CA LYS A 188 4.72 11.35 -21.21
C LYS A 188 3.55 11.11 -22.17
N GLY A 189 3.21 9.84 -22.42
CA GLY A 189 2.12 9.45 -23.31
C GLY A 189 2.45 9.65 -24.80
N ASP A 190 3.72 9.88 -25.12
CA ASP A 190 4.24 10.05 -26.49
C ASP A 190 4.70 8.72 -27.13
N GLY A 191 4.55 7.61 -26.41
CA GLY A 191 4.95 6.27 -26.85
C GLY A 191 6.43 5.94 -26.63
N SER A 192 7.22 6.87 -26.08
CA SER A 192 8.64 6.64 -25.72
C SER A 192 8.83 6.07 -24.31
N ASP A 193 7.76 6.06 -23.50
CA ASP A 193 7.81 5.59 -22.12
C ASP A 193 8.05 4.07 -22.02
N GLU A 194 8.82 3.67 -21.01
CA GLU A 194 8.98 2.25 -20.71
C GLU A 194 7.66 1.66 -20.20
N PRO A 195 7.27 0.46 -20.67
CA PRO A 195 6.07 -0.19 -20.17
C PRO A 195 6.24 -0.57 -18.71
N LEU A 196 5.19 -0.36 -17.90
CA LEU A 196 5.17 -0.81 -16.51
C LEU A 196 5.32 -2.33 -16.40
N TYR A 197 4.65 -3.06 -17.31
CA TYR A 197 4.61 -4.51 -17.32
C TYR A 197 4.72 -5.05 -18.75
N THR A 198 5.33 -6.24 -18.87
CA THR A 198 5.49 -6.94 -20.13
C THR A 198 4.57 -8.16 -20.17
N MET A 199 3.83 -8.33 -21.26
CA MET A 199 2.78 -9.34 -21.37
C MET A 199 3.04 -10.33 -22.49
N ILE A 200 2.64 -11.59 -22.27
CA ILE A 200 2.67 -12.66 -23.26
C ILE A 200 1.31 -12.68 -24.00
N PRO A 201 1.31 -12.62 -25.35
CA PRO A 201 0.08 -12.74 -26.12
C PRO A 201 -0.70 -14.02 -25.80
N GLY A 202 -2.02 -13.91 -25.68
CA GLY A 202 -2.91 -15.05 -25.41
C GLY A 202 -3.01 -15.49 -23.95
N LYS A 203 -2.25 -14.86 -23.04
CA LYS A 203 -2.35 -15.09 -21.60
C LYS A 203 -3.29 -14.09 -20.90
N THR A 204 -3.87 -14.51 -19.79
CA THR A 204 -4.75 -13.70 -18.96
C THR A 204 -3.98 -13.18 -17.75
N TYR A 205 -4.11 -11.90 -17.44
CA TYR A 205 -3.43 -11.24 -16.34
C TYR A 205 -4.44 -10.53 -15.44
N LYS A 206 -4.10 -10.39 -14.16
CA LYS A 206 -4.96 -9.72 -13.18
C LYS A 206 -4.32 -8.43 -12.68
N TYR A 207 -5.03 -7.32 -12.82
CA TYR A 207 -4.60 -6.03 -12.28
C TYR A 207 -5.26 -5.75 -10.94
N ARG A 208 -4.45 -5.41 -9.95
CA ARG A 208 -4.88 -4.96 -8.62
C ARG A 208 -4.79 -3.44 -8.56
N ILE A 209 -5.89 -2.80 -8.94
CA ILE A 209 -5.97 -1.34 -9.07
C ILE A 209 -6.41 -0.73 -7.73
N CYS A 210 -5.62 0.20 -7.20
CA CYS A 210 -5.96 0.98 -6.00
C CYS A 210 -5.76 2.47 -6.29
N ASN A 211 -6.76 3.28 -5.94
CA ASN A 211 -6.60 4.74 -5.92
C ASN A 211 -6.00 5.16 -4.57
N VAL A 212 -4.71 5.48 -4.57
CA VAL A 212 -3.94 5.98 -3.42
C VAL A 212 -3.87 7.51 -3.39
N GLY A 213 -4.52 8.18 -4.35
CA GLY A 213 -4.61 9.63 -4.42
C GLY A 213 -5.45 10.28 -3.32
N LEU A 214 -5.38 11.60 -3.23
CA LEU A 214 -6.10 12.45 -2.28
C LEU A 214 -7.34 13.10 -2.87
N LYS A 215 -7.31 13.52 -4.14
CA LYS A 215 -8.35 14.37 -4.72
C LYS A 215 -8.97 13.80 -5.98
N ASP A 216 -8.16 13.34 -6.93
CA ASP A 216 -8.68 13.00 -8.25
C ASP A 216 -9.35 11.62 -8.32
N ALA A 217 -10.45 11.57 -9.08
CA ALA A 217 -11.06 10.32 -9.54
C ALA A 217 -10.43 9.93 -10.89
N LEU A 218 -9.72 8.81 -10.92
CA LEU A 218 -8.90 8.40 -12.06
C LEU A 218 -9.62 7.38 -12.93
N ASN A 219 -9.52 7.54 -14.25
CA ASN A 219 -9.98 6.55 -15.22
C ASN A 219 -8.77 5.81 -15.83
N PRO A 220 -8.56 4.52 -15.48
CA PRO A 220 -7.39 3.76 -15.95
C PRO A 220 -7.26 3.67 -17.48
N LYS A 221 -8.36 3.82 -18.23
CA LYS A 221 -8.34 3.80 -19.71
C LYS A 221 -7.85 5.11 -20.34
N LYS A 222 -7.90 6.22 -19.59
CA LYS A 222 -7.59 7.58 -20.09
C LYS A 222 -6.34 8.19 -19.45
N THR A 223 -5.82 7.61 -18.38
CA THR A 223 -4.55 8.03 -17.77
C THR A 223 -3.41 7.70 -18.76
N PRO A 224 -2.46 8.64 -19.03
CA PRO A 224 -1.47 8.56 -20.13
C PRO A 224 -0.41 7.46 -19.99
N ILE A 225 -0.67 6.42 -19.19
CA ILE A 225 0.30 5.38 -18.88
C ILE A 225 -0.01 4.18 -19.77
N SER A 226 0.90 3.92 -20.69
CA SER A 226 0.97 2.69 -21.49
C SER A 226 1.23 1.51 -20.55
N LEU A 227 0.18 1.03 -19.90
CA LEU A 227 0.25 -0.07 -18.93
C LEU A 227 0.78 -1.37 -19.56
N LEU A 228 0.85 -1.48 -20.89
CA LEU A 228 1.04 -2.73 -21.62
C LEU A 228 1.88 -2.53 -22.89
N LYS A 229 3.02 -3.22 -22.96
CA LYS A 229 3.68 -3.52 -24.24
C LYS A 229 3.55 -5.02 -24.48
N LYS A 230 2.95 -5.38 -25.61
CA LYS A 230 2.97 -6.77 -26.10
C LYS A 230 4.38 -7.05 -26.61
N LYS A 231 4.98 -8.16 -26.16
CA LYS A 231 6.15 -8.73 -26.85
C LYS A 231 5.74 -9.29 -28.20
#